data_AF-A0A2H1VJI4-F1
#
_entry.id   AF-A0A2H1VJI4-F1
#
_cell.length_a   1.000
_cell.length_b   1.000
_cell.length_c   1.000
_cell.angle_alpha   90.00
_cell.angle_beta   90.00
_cell.angle_gamma   90.00
#
_symmetry.space_group_name_H-M   'P 1'
#
loop_
_entity.id
_entity.type
_entity.pdbx_description
1 polymer ?
#
loop_
_entity_poly.entity_id
_entity_poly.type
_entity_poly.pdbx_seq_one_letter_code
_entity_poly.pdbx_strand_id
1 'polypeptide(L)'
;MIFGFYTILITYFTTTLKMSAFAVVCSFINITVDINQIYVMRIIEFLKDKVVLLEANILKYGNEEGINNDDNIEDYCEKVLEVYIDIRKCYGLIESLFRLPILYVTVTLVIQTLIQIQMTIVLLGMEFPYFSVFLWMSKNISMMLLLNGKGEGLYRANESLRETCLQLLGTTSVSGQQKKLLKNILRIHASSHSKLSVFGLFDLDAELDVATLTIIVNYTFVLLQFAFLK
;
A
#
# COMPACT_ATOMS: atom_id res chain seq x y z
N MET A 1 -4.49 -13.22 -17.92
CA MET A 1 -4.32 -12.55 -19.24
C MET A 1 -3.10 -11.62 -19.28
N ILE A 2 -2.99 -10.64 -18.36
CA ILE A 2 -1.86 -9.68 -18.32
C ILE A 2 -0.49 -10.37 -18.17
N PHE A 3 -0.36 -11.36 -17.28
CA PHE A 3 0.89 -12.11 -17.10
C PHE A 3 1.31 -12.88 -18.36
N GLY A 4 0.35 -13.50 -19.07
CA GLY A 4 0.60 -14.20 -20.33
C GLY A 4 1.11 -13.28 -21.43
N PHE A 5 0.58 -12.06 -21.51
CA PHE A 5 1.05 -11.06 -22.47
C PHE A 5 2.48 -10.60 -22.16
N TYR A 6 2.78 -10.27 -20.90
CA TYR A 6 4.12 -9.84 -20.48
C TYR A 6 5.18 -10.95 -20.67
N THR A 7 4.83 -12.19 -20.35
CA THR A 7 5.73 -13.35 -20.54
C THR A 7 6.05 -13.59 -22.02
N ILE A 8 5.06 -13.52 -22.91
CA ILE A 8 5.27 -13.64 -24.37
C ILE A 8 6.16 -12.50 -24.89
N LEU A 9 5.86 -11.26 -24.50
CA LEU A 9 6.57 -10.08 -24.98
C LEU A 9 8.04 -10.08 -24.53
N ILE A 10 8.31 -10.47 -23.28
CA ILE A 10 9.68 -10.57 -22.74
C ILE A 10 10.44 -11.74 -23.36
N THR A 11 9.79 -12.89 -23.58
CA THR A 11 10.43 -14.02 -24.26
C THR A 11 10.78 -13.67 -25.71
N TYR A 12 9.89 -12.97 -26.41
CA TYR A 12 10.10 -12.48 -27.77
C TYR A 12 11.28 -11.48 -27.85
N PHE A 13 11.28 -10.48 -26.97
CA PHE A 13 12.34 -9.45 -26.94
C PHE A 13 13.70 -10.06 -26.59
N THR A 14 13.73 -11.00 -25.64
CA THR A 14 14.96 -11.68 -25.24
C THR A 14 15.51 -12.55 -26.36
N THR A 15 14.66 -13.31 -27.04
CA THR A 15 15.07 -14.15 -28.18
C THR A 15 15.61 -13.30 -29.33
N THR A 16 14.99 -12.14 -29.56
CA THR A 16 15.41 -11.18 -30.60
C THR A 16 16.76 -10.52 -30.25
N LEU A 17 17.00 -10.20 -28.97
CA LEU A 17 18.21 -9.51 -28.51
C LEU A 17 19.36 -10.46 -28.09
N LYS A 18 19.18 -11.78 -28.20
CA LYS A 18 20.15 -12.80 -27.77
C LYS A 18 20.67 -12.60 -26.33
N MET A 19 19.81 -12.17 -25.41
CA MET A 19 20.23 -11.99 -24.02
C MET A 19 20.52 -13.34 -23.34
N SER A 20 21.39 -13.31 -22.32
CA SER A 20 21.74 -14.50 -21.56
C SER A 20 20.53 -15.06 -20.81
N ALA A 21 20.51 -16.38 -20.59
CA ALA A 21 19.44 -17.05 -19.83
C ALA A 21 19.26 -16.45 -18.42
N PHE A 22 20.34 -15.92 -17.83
CA PHE A 22 20.30 -15.21 -16.55
C PHE A 22 19.42 -13.95 -16.61
N ALA A 23 19.53 -13.14 -17.67
CA ALA A 23 18.73 -11.93 -17.82
C ALA A 23 17.22 -12.24 -17.90
N VAL A 24 16.85 -13.32 -18.59
CA VAL A 24 15.47 -13.82 -18.68
C VAL A 24 14.91 -14.15 -17.30
N VAL A 25 15.66 -14.91 -16.51
CA VAL A 25 15.25 -15.31 -15.15
C VAL A 25 15.07 -14.09 -14.27
N CYS A 26 16.00 -13.13 -14.31
CA CYS A 26 15.87 -11.86 -13.59
C CYS A 26 14.63 -11.07 -14.02
N SER A 27 14.32 -11.01 -15.31
CA SER A 27 13.11 -10.35 -15.80
C SER A 27 11.85 -11.03 -15.27
N PHE A 28 11.78 -12.37 -15.25
CA PHE A 28 10.62 -13.08 -14.68
C PHE A 28 10.44 -12.81 -13.18
N ILE A 29 11.54 -12.74 -12.43
CA ILE A 29 11.49 -12.40 -11.00
C ILE A 29 10.91 -10.97 -10.83
N ASN A 30 11.41 -10.00 -11.59
CA ASN A 30 10.90 -8.62 -11.53
C ASN A 30 9.41 -8.51 -11.86
N ILE A 31 8.93 -9.20 -12.90
CA ILE A 31 7.49 -9.23 -13.23
C ILE A 31 6.67 -9.82 -12.07
N THR A 32 7.17 -10.89 -11.46
CA THR A 32 6.47 -11.56 -10.34
C THR A 32 6.34 -10.61 -9.16
N VAL A 33 7.40 -9.84 -8.89
CA VAL A 33 7.42 -8.81 -7.84
C VAL A 33 6.44 -7.69 -8.17
N ASP A 34 6.44 -7.17 -9.41
CA ASP A 34 5.48 -6.15 -9.86
C ASP A 34 4.03 -6.61 -9.68
N ILE A 35 3.73 -7.87 -10.03
CA ILE A 35 2.39 -8.44 -9.89
C ILE A 35 1.99 -8.56 -8.42
N ASN A 36 2.90 -9.03 -7.56
CA ASN A 36 2.65 -9.10 -6.14
C ASN A 36 2.36 -7.70 -5.58
N GLN A 37 3.12 -6.68 -5.99
CA GLN A 37 2.87 -5.30 -5.57
C GLN A 37 1.49 -4.78 -6.03
N ILE A 38 1.10 -5.04 -7.28
CA ILE A 38 -0.24 -4.69 -7.79
C ILE A 38 -1.33 -5.41 -7.00
N TYR A 39 -1.12 -6.68 -6.69
CA TYR A 39 -2.07 -7.47 -5.90
C TYR A 39 -2.26 -6.89 -4.50
N VAL A 40 -1.17 -6.51 -3.84
CA VAL A 40 -1.22 -5.80 -2.54
C VAL A 40 -2.01 -4.51 -2.64
N MET A 41 -1.70 -3.66 -3.62
CA MET A 41 -2.41 -2.40 -3.83
C MET A 41 -3.91 -2.60 -4.00
N ARG A 42 -4.32 -3.64 -4.74
CA ARG A 42 -5.73 -4.00 -4.94
C ARG A 42 -6.41 -4.46 -3.67
N ILE A 43 -5.73 -5.26 -2.85
CA ILE A 43 -6.28 -5.72 -1.57
C ILE A 43 -6.43 -4.56 -0.59
N ILE A 44 -5.41 -3.69 -0.48
CA ILE A 44 -5.46 -2.51 0.39
C ILE A 44 -6.63 -1.59 -0.01
N GLU A 45 -6.80 -1.35 -1.32
CA GLU A 45 -7.92 -0.56 -1.83
C GLU A 45 -9.27 -1.20 -1.51
N PHE A 46 -9.40 -2.51 -1.72
CA PHE A 46 -10.63 -3.24 -1.39
C PHE A 46 -10.96 -3.14 0.10
N LEU A 47 -9.96 -3.27 0.97
CA LEU A 47 -10.15 -3.14 2.41
C LEU A 47 -10.57 -1.72 2.80
N LYS A 48 -9.98 -0.70 2.17
CA LYS A 48 -10.37 0.70 2.36
C LYS A 48 -11.84 0.92 2.01
N ASP A 49 -12.28 0.41 0.86
CA ASP A 49 -13.68 0.54 0.43
C ASP A 49 -14.65 -0.14 1.41
N LYS A 50 -14.25 -1.27 2.01
CA LYS A 50 -15.02 -1.95 3.06
C LYS A 50 -15.12 -1.12 4.35
N VAL A 51 -14.05 -0.44 4.74
CA VAL A 51 -14.05 0.46 5.89
C VAL A 51 -14.98 1.65 5.66
N VAL A 52 -14.91 2.29 4.48
CA VAL A 52 -15.78 3.41 4.11
C VAL A 52 -17.26 2.98 4.06
N LEU A 53 -17.54 1.78 3.54
CA LEU A 53 -18.90 1.23 3.55
C LEU A 53 -19.42 1.00 4.97
N LEU A 54 -18.57 0.51 5.87
CA LEU A 54 -18.91 0.32 7.27
C LEU A 54 -19.23 1.65 7.97
N GLU A 55 -18.41 2.68 7.73
CA GLU A 55 -18.62 4.04 8.24
C GLU A 55 -19.97 4.60 7.77
N ALA A 56 -20.27 4.49 6.48
CA ALA A 56 -21.55 4.94 5.91
C ALA A 56 -22.76 4.20 6.53
N ASN A 57 -22.62 2.90 6.78
CA ASN A 57 -23.66 2.10 7.44
C ASN A 57 -23.87 2.53 8.90
N ILE A 58 -22.80 2.86 9.63
CA ILE A 58 -22.90 3.37 11.01
C ILE A 58 -23.59 4.73 11.04
N LEU A 59 -23.23 5.64 10.12
CA LEU A 59 -23.85 6.97 10.02
C LEU A 59 -25.34 6.89 9.69
N LYS A 60 -25.72 6.05 8.72
CA LYS A 60 -27.13 5.89 8.32
C LYS A 60 -28.00 5.45 9.50
N TYR A 61 -27.54 4.47 10.27
CA TYR A 61 -28.26 3.98 11.44
C TYR A 61 -28.20 4.92 12.65
N GLY A 62 -27.17 5.76 12.76
CA GLY A 62 -27.10 6.80 13.79
C GLY A 62 -28.09 7.95 13.58
N ASN A 63 -28.50 8.19 12.33
CA ASN A 63 -29.44 9.25 11.95
C ASN A 63 -30.89 8.78 11.82
N GLU A 64 -31.15 7.48 11.67
CA GLU A 64 -32.50 6.92 11.67
C GLU A 64 -33.06 6.92 13.09
N GLU A 65 -33.63 8.06 13.49
CA GLU A 65 -34.48 8.19 14.67
C GLU A 65 -35.69 7.25 14.55
N GLY A 66 -35.74 6.19 15.36
CA GLY A 66 -37.00 5.57 15.74
C GLY A 66 -37.49 4.34 14.96
N ILE A 67 -36.68 3.28 14.83
CA ILE A 67 -37.24 1.95 14.53
C ILE A 67 -37.48 1.21 15.86
N ASN A 68 -38.75 1.21 16.30
CA ASN A 68 -39.30 0.67 17.55
C ASN A 68 -39.18 -0.86 17.76
N ASN A 69 -38.22 -1.56 17.12
CA ASN A 69 -38.00 -3.00 17.33
C ASN A 69 -36.58 -3.23 17.88
N ASP A 70 -36.46 -3.24 19.20
CA ASP A 70 -35.20 -3.39 19.95
C ASP A 70 -34.42 -4.66 19.54
N ASP A 71 -35.14 -5.76 19.24
CA ASP A 71 -34.55 -7.04 18.81
C ASP A 71 -33.80 -6.95 17.45
N ASN A 72 -34.26 -6.10 16.53
CA ASN A 72 -33.59 -5.90 15.23
C ASN A 72 -32.33 -5.03 15.35
N ILE A 73 -32.25 -4.19 16.38
CA ILE A 73 -31.11 -3.28 16.60
C ILE A 73 -29.93 -4.06 17.18
N GLU A 74 -30.18 -5.01 18.08
CA GLU A 74 -29.12 -5.84 18.66
C GLU A 74 -28.46 -6.73 17.61
N ASP A 75 -29.25 -7.48 16.82
CA ASP A 75 -28.74 -8.32 15.71
C ASP A 75 -27.96 -7.50 14.68
N TYR A 76 -28.44 -6.30 14.35
CA TYR A 76 -27.70 -5.40 13.45
C TYR A 76 -26.37 -4.93 14.05
N CYS A 77 -26.36 -4.51 15.32
CA CYS A 77 -25.15 -4.05 15.98
C CYS A 77 -24.11 -5.18 16.08
N GLU A 78 -24.54 -6.41 16.34
CA GLU A 78 -23.67 -7.58 16.37
C GLU A 78 -23.05 -7.83 15.00
N LYS A 79 -23.84 -7.78 13.92
CA LYS A 79 -23.35 -7.90 12.54
C LYS A 79 -22.33 -6.82 12.16
N VAL A 80 -22.58 -5.56 12.53
CA VAL A 80 -21.63 -4.46 12.27
C VAL A 80 -20.30 -4.68 13.01
N LEU A 81 -20.37 -5.14 14.27
CA LEU A 81 -19.18 -5.46 15.05
C LEU A 81 -18.40 -6.63 14.44
N GLU A 82 -19.11 -7.68 14.00
CA GLU A 82 -18.51 -8.84 13.34
C GLU A 82 -17.78 -8.43 12.05
N VAL A 83 -18.44 -7.63 11.20
CA VAL A 83 -17.82 -7.08 9.98
C VAL A 83 -16.57 -6.27 10.32
N TYR A 84 -16.59 -5.45 11.37
CA TYR A 84 -15.42 -4.69 11.80
C TYR A 84 -14.27 -5.61 12.27
N ILE A 85 -14.59 -6.64 13.04
CA ILE A 85 -13.62 -7.65 13.49
C ILE A 85 -13.00 -8.36 12.29
N ASP A 86 -13.79 -8.71 11.28
CA ASP A 86 -13.29 -9.39 10.08
C ASP A 86 -12.44 -8.48 9.20
N ILE A 87 -12.83 -7.22 9.02
CA ILE A 87 -11.97 -6.19 8.39
C ILE A 87 -10.63 -6.13 9.12
N ARG A 88 -10.64 -6.17 10.45
CA ARG A 88 -9.41 -6.12 11.25
C ARG A 88 -8.57 -7.39 11.11
N LYS A 89 -9.17 -8.57 11.06
CA LYS A 89 -8.45 -9.83 10.77
C LYS A 89 -7.80 -9.77 9.39
N CYS A 90 -8.51 -9.29 8.37
CA CYS A 90 -7.98 -9.09 7.03
C CYS A 90 -6.79 -8.12 7.03
N TYR A 91 -6.87 -7.02 7.79
CA TYR A 91 -5.75 -6.10 7.97
C TYR A 91 -4.51 -6.80 8.52
N GLY A 92 -4.64 -7.60 9.58
CA GLY A 92 -3.53 -8.36 10.15
C GLY A 92 -2.95 -9.41 9.19
N LEU A 93 -3.80 -10.05 8.38
CA LEU A 93 -3.35 -10.97 7.34
C LEU A 93 -2.52 -10.25 6.27
N ILE A 94 -2.98 -9.10 5.77
CA ILE A 94 -2.24 -8.28 4.80
C ILE A 94 -0.88 -7.89 5.39
N GLU A 95 -0.87 -7.39 6.62
CA GLU A 95 0.36 -7.00 7.28
C GLU A 95 1.35 -8.18 7.38
N SER A 96 0.88 -9.37 7.74
CA SER A 96 1.72 -10.57 7.86
C SER A 96 2.23 -11.11 6.51
N LEU A 97 1.36 -11.15 5.49
CA LEU A 97 1.67 -11.73 4.18
C LEU A 97 2.57 -10.82 3.35
N PHE A 98 2.38 -9.51 3.47
CA PHE A 98 3.04 -8.55 2.58
C PHE A 98 4.21 -7.82 3.23
N ARG A 99 4.50 -8.06 4.51
CA ARG A 99 5.66 -7.50 5.20
C ARG A 99 6.97 -7.71 4.43
N LEU A 100 7.27 -8.98 4.10
CA LEU A 100 8.51 -9.33 3.42
C LEU A 100 8.52 -8.87 1.95
N PRO A 101 7.44 -9.05 1.16
CA PRO A 101 7.34 -8.47 -0.17
C PRO A 101 7.56 -6.95 -0.23
N ILE A 102 6.96 -6.19 0.69
CA ILE A 102 7.10 -4.73 0.72
C ILE A 102 8.56 -4.36 1.04
N LEU A 103 9.17 -4.99 2.04
CA LEU A 103 10.58 -4.77 2.38
C LEU A 103 11.49 -5.06 1.17
N TYR A 104 11.27 -6.21 0.51
CA TYR A 104 12.03 -6.60 -0.66
C TYR A 104 11.89 -5.57 -1.79
N VAL A 105 10.68 -5.08 -2.06
CA VAL A 105 10.41 -4.05 -3.07
C VAL A 105 11.14 -2.76 -2.74
N THR A 106 11.04 -2.26 -1.50
CA THR A 106 11.69 -1.01 -1.09
C THR A 106 13.21 -1.07 -1.22
N VAL A 107 13.83 -2.15 -0.73
CA VAL A 107 15.29 -2.34 -0.82
C VAL A 107 15.72 -2.48 -2.28
N THR A 108 15.01 -3.29 -3.05
CA THR A 108 15.30 -3.51 -4.47
C THR A 108 15.17 -2.22 -5.26
N LEU A 109 14.19 -1.38 -4.96
CA LEU A 109 14.00 -0.09 -5.61
C LEU A 109 15.18 0.85 -5.38
N VAL A 110 15.68 0.97 -4.14
CA VAL A 110 16.84 1.81 -3.84
C VAL A 110 18.05 1.31 -4.63
N ILE A 111 18.35 0.01 -4.55
CA ILE A 111 19.52 -0.58 -5.23
C ILE A 111 19.40 -0.42 -6.75
N GLN A 112 18.26 -0.78 -7.34
CA GLN A 112 18.04 -0.69 -8.79
C GLN A 112 18.14 0.76 -9.29
N THR A 113 17.58 1.71 -8.54
CA THR A 113 17.65 3.14 -8.91
C THR A 113 19.09 3.63 -8.89
N LEU A 114 19.87 3.27 -7.86
CA LEU A 114 21.29 3.65 -7.79
C LEU A 114 22.12 3.02 -8.91
N ILE A 115 21.88 1.75 -9.25
CA ILE A 115 22.52 1.10 -10.39
C ILE A 115 22.17 1.82 -11.69
N GLN A 116 20.90 2.20 -11.88
CA GLN A 116 20.44 2.90 -13.08
C GLN A 116 21.06 4.29 -13.21
N ILE A 117 21.21 5.01 -12.10
CA ILE A 117 21.90 6.31 -12.06
C ILE A 117 23.38 6.13 -12.39
N GLN A 118 24.06 5.13 -11.80
CA GLN A 118 25.45 4.82 -12.11
C GLN A 118 25.64 4.48 -13.60
N MET A 119 24.76 3.63 -14.14
CA MET A 119 24.76 3.31 -15.57
C MET A 119 24.54 4.56 -16.41
N THR A 120 23.63 5.45 -16.02
CA THR A 120 23.38 6.71 -16.73
C THR A 120 24.62 7.61 -16.75
N ILE A 121 25.35 7.72 -15.63
CA ILE A 121 26.60 8.50 -15.54
C ILE A 121 27.67 7.91 -16.48
N VAL A 122 27.85 6.59 -16.49
CA VAL A 122 28.82 5.91 -17.36
C VAL A 122 28.43 6.04 -18.84
N LEU A 123 27.12 5.91 -19.13
CA LEU A 123 26.58 6.01 -20.48
C LEU A 123 26.53 7.44 -21.01
N LEU A 124 26.61 8.47 -20.16
CA LEU A 124 26.54 9.89 -20.54
C LEU A 124 27.59 10.29 -21.59
N GLY A 125 28.65 9.48 -21.74
CA GLY A 125 29.66 9.61 -22.79
C GLY A 125 29.37 8.85 -24.10
N MET A 126 28.20 8.23 -24.26
CA MET A 126 27.81 7.44 -25.44
C MET A 126 26.47 7.89 -26.03
N GLU A 127 26.26 7.69 -27.34
CA GLU A 127 25.00 7.99 -28.04
C GLU A 127 23.90 6.93 -27.80
N PHE A 128 23.79 6.41 -26.57
CA PHE A 128 22.75 5.43 -26.24
C PHE A 128 21.43 6.11 -25.81
N PRO A 129 20.25 5.51 -26.10
CA PRO A 129 18.97 6.09 -25.74
C PRO A 129 18.71 6.02 -24.22
N TYR A 130 18.96 7.12 -23.53
CA TYR A 130 18.68 7.31 -22.09
C TYR A 130 17.20 7.14 -21.71
N PHE A 131 16.30 7.33 -22.67
CA PHE A 131 14.86 7.33 -22.45
C PHE A 131 14.34 6.05 -21.78
N SER A 132 14.88 4.88 -22.14
CA SER A 132 14.46 3.61 -21.54
C SER A 132 14.79 3.51 -20.05
N VAL A 133 15.92 4.09 -19.62
CA VAL A 133 16.36 4.06 -18.23
C VAL A 133 15.49 4.99 -17.38
N PHE A 134 15.21 6.20 -17.89
CA PHE A 134 14.31 7.14 -17.24
C PHE A 134 12.88 6.60 -17.10
N LEU A 135 12.35 5.96 -18.14
CA LEU A 135 11.03 5.32 -18.07
C LEU A 135 10.98 4.23 -16.98
N TRP A 136 12.03 3.41 -16.88
CA TRP A 136 12.08 2.36 -15.86
C TRP A 136 12.17 2.92 -14.45
N MET A 137 13.02 3.93 -14.22
CA MET A 137 13.10 4.63 -12.93
C MET A 137 11.76 5.25 -12.54
N SER A 138 11.13 5.96 -13.48
CA SER A 138 9.83 6.59 -13.27
C SER A 138 8.75 5.57 -12.91
N LYS A 139 8.72 4.41 -13.58
CA LYS A 139 7.83 3.30 -13.24
C LYS A 139 8.03 2.84 -11.79
N ASN A 140 9.27 2.57 -11.39
CA ASN A 140 9.58 2.06 -10.05
C ASN A 140 9.14 3.04 -8.95
N ILE A 141 9.49 4.33 -9.11
CA ILE A 141 9.09 5.38 -8.18
C ILE A 141 7.56 5.52 -8.14
N SER A 142 6.91 5.54 -9.30
CA SER A 142 5.44 5.65 -9.37
C SER A 142 4.74 4.49 -8.67
N MET A 143 5.24 3.26 -8.85
CA MET A 143 4.70 2.07 -8.19
C MET A 143 4.82 2.15 -6.66
N MET A 144 5.94 2.66 -6.15
CA MET A 144 6.15 2.86 -4.72
C MET A 144 5.22 3.94 -4.15
N LEU A 145 5.14 5.10 -4.81
CA LEU A 145 4.23 6.19 -4.42
C LEU A 145 2.76 5.73 -4.39
N LEU A 146 2.34 4.94 -5.38
CA LEU A 146 0.99 4.38 -5.41
C LEU A 146 0.75 3.42 -4.25
N LEU A 147 1.70 2.53 -3.94
CA LEU A 147 1.58 1.60 -2.82
C LEU A 147 1.44 2.34 -1.48
N ASN A 148 2.34 3.29 -1.21
CA ASN A 148 2.34 4.09 0.01
C ASN A 148 1.07 4.95 0.12
N GLY A 149 0.65 5.59 -0.98
CA GLY A 149 -0.60 6.35 -1.02
C GLY A 149 -1.85 5.49 -0.77
N LYS A 150 -1.86 4.23 -1.21
CA LYS A 150 -2.95 3.28 -0.90
C LYS A 150 -2.96 2.89 0.57
N GLY A 151 -1.81 2.62 1.17
CA GLY A 151 -1.69 2.35 2.61
C GLY A 151 -2.14 3.52 3.46
N GLU A 152 -1.71 4.73 3.11
CA GLU A 152 -2.14 5.96 3.77
C GLU A 152 -3.65 6.19 3.63
N GLY A 153 -4.21 5.94 2.44
CA GLY A 153 -5.66 6.04 2.21
C GLY A 153 -6.47 5.09 3.10
N LEU A 154 -6.00 3.85 3.28
CA LEU A 154 -6.59 2.90 4.20
C LEU A 154 -6.47 3.36 5.67
N TYR A 155 -5.31 3.90 6.06
CA TYR A 155 -5.12 4.45 7.39
C TYR A 155 -6.09 5.61 7.67
N ARG A 156 -6.21 6.56 6.75
CA ARG A 156 -7.15 7.69 6.86
C ARG A 156 -8.61 7.24 6.93
N ALA A 157 -9.01 6.23 6.15
CA ALA A 157 -10.37 5.69 6.23
C ALA A 157 -10.68 5.07 7.61
N ASN A 158 -9.73 4.35 8.20
CA ASN A 158 -9.87 3.81 9.54
C ASN A 158 -9.94 4.91 10.62
N GLU A 159 -9.19 6.00 10.44
CA GLU A 159 -9.22 7.15 11.34
C GLU A 159 -10.55 7.92 11.22
N SER A 160 -11.07 8.11 9.99
CA SER A 160 -12.40 8.69 9.75
C SER A 160 -13.49 7.89 10.47
N LEU A 161 -13.49 6.56 10.31
CA LEU A 161 -14.41 5.67 11.02
C LEU A 161 -14.33 5.85 12.55
N ARG A 162 -13.13 6.03 13.11
CA ARG A 162 -12.94 6.30 14.54
C ARG A 162 -13.54 7.64 14.95
N GLU A 163 -13.27 8.70 14.19
CA GLU A 163 -13.82 10.03 14.43
C GLU A 163 -15.35 10.01 14.37
N THR A 164 -15.93 9.36 13.36
CA THR A 164 -17.38 9.14 13.24
C THR A 164 -17.94 8.44 14.48
N CYS A 165 -17.28 7.38 14.96
CA CYS A 165 -17.72 6.67 16.16
C CYS A 165 -17.67 7.56 17.41
N LEU A 166 -16.64 8.41 17.55
CA LEU A 166 -16.51 9.36 18.66
C LEU A 166 -17.59 10.44 18.61
N GLN A 167 -17.86 10.99 17.42
CA GLN A 167 -18.91 11.99 17.22
C GLN A 167 -20.29 11.43 17.58
N LEU A 168 -20.63 10.24 17.08
CA LEU A 168 -21.89 9.56 17.41
C LEU A 168 -21.97 9.19 18.90
N LEU A 169 -20.87 8.82 19.55
CA LEU A 169 -20.90 8.53 20.98
C LEU A 169 -21.22 9.78 21.82
N GLY A 170 -20.88 10.97 21.32
CA GLY A 170 -21.15 12.27 21.95
C GLY A 170 -22.57 12.80 21.74
N THR A 171 -23.35 12.23 20.82
CA THR A 171 -24.74 12.67 20.57
C THR A 171 -25.74 12.01 21.53
N THR A 172 -26.77 12.77 21.92
CA THR A 172 -27.78 12.33 22.90
C THR A 172 -28.79 11.35 22.32
N SER A 173 -28.89 11.24 21.00
CA SER A 173 -29.88 10.44 20.25
C SER A 173 -29.55 8.96 20.12
N VAL A 174 -28.37 8.52 20.55
CA VAL A 174 -27.89 7.13 20.34
C VAL A 174 -28.40 6.18 21.43
N SER A 175 -28.98 5.05 21.01
CA SER A 175 -29.49 3.99 21.87
C SER A 175 -28.40 3.32 22.73
N GLY A 176 -28.80 2.60 23.77
CA GLY A 176 -27.88 1.88 24.65
C GLY A 176 -27.03 0.83 23.91
N GLN A 177 -27.65 0.04 23.02
CA GLN A 177 -26.96 -0.97 22.22
C GLN A 177 -25.96 -0.32 21.24
N GLN A 178 -26.34 0.76 20.55
CA GLN A 178 -25.44 1.48 19.66
C GLN A 178 -24.25 2.08 20.43
N LYS A 179 -24.45 2.64 21.63
CA LYS A 179 -23.34 3.11 22.47
C LYS A 179 -22.38 1.99 22.84
N LYS A 180 -22.89 0.78 23.12
CA LYS A 180 -22.07 -0.42 23.38
C LYS A 180 -21.26 -0.81 22.14
N LEU A 181 -21.87 -0.84 20.96
CA LEU A 181 -21.20 -1.09 19.68
C LEU A 181 -20.05 -0.10 19.43
N LEU A 182 -20.34 1.21 19.47
CA LEU A 182 -19.36 2.26 19.22
C LEU A 182 -18.17 2.17 20.20
N LYS A 183 -18.45 1.95 21.49
CA LYS A 183 -17.39 1.72 22.50
C LYS A 183 -16.56 0.48 22.19
N ASN A 184 -17.17 -0.61 21.73
CA ASN A 184 -16.43 -1.82 21.36
C ASN A 184 -15.53 -1.59 20.14
N ILE A 185 -16.03 -0.91 19.09
CA ILE A 185 -15.24 -0.53 17.93
C ILE A 185 -14.04 0.34 18.36
N LEU A 186 -14.29 1.39 19.16
CA LEU A 186 -13.24 2.26 19.68
C LEU A 186 -12.22 1.51 20.55
N ARG A 187 -12.67 0.56 21.37
CA ARG A 187 -11.78 -0.27 22.20
C ARG A 187 -10.86 -1.13 21.34
N ILE A 188 -11.44 -1.80 20.33
CA ILE A 188 -10.65 -2.61 19.40
C ILE A 188 -9.67 -1.70 18.66
N HIS A 189 -10.14 -0.58 18.11
CA HIS A 189 -9.29 0.38 17.42
C HIS A 189 -8.10 0.86 18.28
N ALA A 190 -8.34 1.23 19.53
CA ALA A 190 -7.29 1.65 20.47
C ALA A 190 -6.24 0.56 20.73
N SER A 191 -6.66 -0.71 20.85
CA SER A 191 -5.74 -1.84 21.07
C SER A 191 -4.92 -2.24 19.85
N SER A 192 -5.27 -1.69 18.67
CA SER A 192 -4.81 -2.14 17.37
C SER A 192 -4.34 -0.98 16.50
N HIS A 193 -4.11 0.19 17.08
CA HIS A 193 -3.71 1.37 16.35
C HIS A 193 -2.26 1.26 15.88
N SER A 194 -2.07 0.72 14.69
CA SER A 194 -0.82 0.82 13.95
C SER A 194 -1.14 1.12 12.49
N LYS A 195 -0.40 2.07 11.92
CA LYS A 195 -0.22 2.14 10.47
C LYS A 195 0.29 0.79 9.97
N LEU A 196 0.17 0.53 8.67
CA LEU A 196 0.63 -0.73 8.12
C LEU A 196 2.15 -0.74 8.20
N SER A 197 2.70 -1.46 9.17
CA SER A 197 4.11 -1.37 9.53
C SER A 197 4.88 -2.57 9.02
N VAL A 198 6.01 -2.31 8.39
CA VAL A 198 6.89 -3.35 7.85
C VAL A 198 7.94 -3.70 8.88
N PHE A 199 7.75 -4.81 9.59
CA PHE A 199 8.62 -5.28 10.69
C PHE A 199 8.81 -4.26 11.83
N GLY A 200 7.97 -3.23 11.92
CA GLY A 200 8.19 -2.11 12.85
C GLY A 200 9.38 -1.22 12.47
N LEU A 201 9.96 -1.41 11.28
CA LEU A 201 11.09 -0.61 10.78
C LEU A 201 10.62 0.70 10.16
N PHE A 202 9.51 0.64 9.42
CA PHE A 202 8.89 1.80 8.78
C PHE A 202 7.41 1.54 8.54
N ASP A 203 6.64 2.62 8.51
CA ASP A 203 5.22 2.60 8.21
C ASP A 203 4.99 2.85 6.72
N LEU A 204 3.93 2.26 6.19
CA LEU A 204 3.55 2.39 4.78
C LEU A 204 2.80 3.70 4.56
N ASP A 205 3.55 4.79 4.51
CA ASP A 205 3.05 6.16 4.36
C ASP A 205 3.97 7.02 3.49
N ALA A 206 3.60 8.29 3.32
CA ALA A 206 4.37 9.25 2.53
C ALA A 206 5.77 9.56 3.13
N GLU A 207 5.99 9.30 4.43
CA GLU A 207 7.32 9.52 5.04
C GLU A 207 8.33 8.50 4.51
N LEU A 208 7.90 7.27 4.25
CA LEU A 208 8.72 6.25 3.60
C LEU A 208 9.18 6.68 2.20
N ASP A 209 8.30 7.30 1.41
CA ASP A 209 8.65 7.84 0.09
C ASP A 209 9.72 8.91 0.19
N VAL A 210 9.53 9.88 1.09
CA VAL A 210 10.48 10.99 1.30
C VAL A 210 11.82 10.46 1.78
N ALA A 211 11.83 9.53 2.75
CA ALA A 211 13.06 8.92 3.25
C ALA A 211 13.81 8.16 2.13
N THR A 212 13.08 7.41 1.31
CA THR A 212 13.67 6.64 0.20
C THR A 212 14.25 7.56 -0.87
N LEU A 213 13.52 8.61 -1.26
CA LEU A 213 14.01 9.61 -2.21
C LEU A 213 15.24 10.35 -1.66
N THR A 214 15.24 10.69 -0.37
CA THR A 214 16.38 11.33 0.29
C THR A 214 17.64 10.46 0.20
N ILE A 215 17.52 9.16 0.46
CA ILE A 215 18.62 8.20 0.29
C ILE A 215 19.11 8.21 -1.17
N ILE A 216 18.20 8.06 -2.14
CA ILE A 216 18.57 8.02 -3.56
C ILE A 216 19.30 9.30 -3.98
N VAL A 217 18.79 10.48 -3.61
CA VAL A 217 19.39 11.77 -3.95
C VAL A 217 20.77 11.91 -3.32
N ASN A 218 20.93 11.60 -2.03
CA ASN A 218 22.21 11.69 -1.34
C ASN A 218 23.28 10.80 -1.98
N TYR A 219 22.95 9.54 -2.27
CA TYR A 219 23.89 8.64 -2.95
C TYR A 219 24.15 9.07 -4.39
N THR A 220 23.18 9.65 -5.08
CA THR A 220 23.37 10.23 -6.43
C THR A 220 24.41 11.35 -6.39
N PHE A 221 24.33 12.27 -5.42
CA PHE A 221 25.33 13.31 -5.23
C PHE A 221 26.73 12.72 -5.00
N VAL A 222 26.85 11.69 -4.16
CA VAL A 222 28.13 11.01 -3.91
C VAL A 222 28.68 10.39 -5.20
N LEU A 223 27.85 9.70 -6.00
CA LEU A 223 28.26 9.13 -7.27
C LEU A 223 28.72 10.20 -8.28
N LEU A 224 27.99 11.32 -8.37
CA LEU A 224 28.36 12.45 -9.21
C LEU A 224 29.69 13.07 -8.76
N GLN A 225 29.91 13.23 -7.45
CA GLN A 225 31.19 13.71 -6.92
C GLN A 225 32.33 12.81 -7.37
N PHE A 226 32.22 11.48 -7.21
CA PHE A 226 33.26 10.56 -7.69
C PHE A 226 33.46 10.55 -9.20
N ALA A 227 32.42 10.87 -9.98
CA ALA A 227 32.50 10.93 -11.43
C ALA A 227 33.21 12.20 -11.93
N PHE A 228 32.96 13.36 -11.29
CA PHE A 228 33.42 14.68 -11.77
C PHE A 228 34.60 15.27 -11.01
N LEU A 229 34.85 14.89 -9.74
CA LEU A 229 36.06 15.29 -8.99
C LEU A 229 37.27 14.41 -9.30
N LYS A 230 37.33 13.85 -10.51
CA LYS A 230 38.53 13.21 -11.04
C LYS A 230 39.54 14.24 -11.53
#